data_AF-A0A671SX94-F1
#
_entry.id   AF-A0A671SX94-F1
#
_cell.length_a   1.000
_cell.length_b   1.000
_cell.length_c   1.000
_cell.angle_alpha   90.00
_cell.angle_beta   90.00
_cell.angle_gamma   90.00
#
_symmetry.space_group_name_H-M   'P 1'
#
loop_
_entity.id
_entity.type
_entity.pdbx_description
1 polymer ?
#
loop_
_entity_poly.entity_id
_entity_poly.type
_entity_poly.pdbx_seq_one_letter_code
_entity_poly.pdbx_strand_id
1 'polypeptide(L)'
;MEGCMVRLHSVHFRGALSAQPIIVDFHELFQTRDAPTILPMIKNEDVLRAVVALLDTSLPEIGPRDVHETVHYPGIHTIILSQDHADVLKDYRGRASQKETDLSPVPCKTRVEADSTHKLLAELYSDSEESAEETSEEIIATETSISWSWERFCEGLQEFVDGARDRKEKRAVQQEDRKIPPSAVGVESLIVAAACYELKILSAGDMVLQLSLLAVRKRYRHLGIGSYIMELLKTQSIVGKYDTLVAHADTDAIGFFKFHGLTDDPLLNDQFKELKDDWTNSILMSYLPPFTTDLEMRNPVFSLSLREVEMDMDVARSQALFAYQQQVMCVTRLLEEVKILRKQLDLQREEVDRLNSKLEQEKRKRHDIGMFV
;
A
#
# COMPACT_ATOMS: atom_id res chain seq x y z
N MET A 1 -10.36 -16.43 -4.13
CA MET A 1 -11.36 -15.89 -5.08
C MET A 1 -11.13 -16.61 -6.39
N GLU A 2 -12.16 -17.19 -7.00
CA GLU A 2 -12.02 -17.81 -8.33
C GLU A 2 -12.40 -16.76 -9.38
N GLY A 3 -11.42 -16.36 -10.20
CA GLY A 3 -11.61 -15.45 -11.32
C GLY A 3 -10.92 -14.09 -11.17
N CYS A 4 -10.52 -13.50 -12.29
CA CYS A 4 -9.79 -12.23 -12.38
C CYS A 4 -10.63 -10.98 -12.05
N MET A 5 -11.92 -11.13 -11.76
CA MET A 5 -12.82 -10.00 -11.45
C MET A 5 -14.00 -10.40 -10.56
N VAL A 6 -14.30 -9.60 -9.55
CA VAL A 6 -15.48 -9.71 -8.67
C VAL A 6 -16.20 -8.37 -8.56
N ARG A 7 -17.52 -8.35 -8.78
CA ARG A 7 -18.36 -7.16 -8.59
C ARG A 7 -19.14 -7.26 -7.29
N LEU A 8 -19.05 -6.22 -6.47
CA LEU A 8 -19.81 -6.11 -5.23
C LEU A 8 -21.08 -5.27 -5.43
N HIS A 9 -21.96 -5.26 -4.43
CA HIS A 9 -23.16 -4.44 -4.45
C HIS A 9 -22.82 -2.94 -4.39
N SER A 10 -23.61 -2.13 -5.11
CA SER A 10 -23.44 -0.67 -5.11
C SER A 10 -23.70 -0.09 -3.72
N VAL A 11 -22.92 0.92 -3.37
CA VAL A 11 -22.97 1.60 -2.07
C VAL A 11 -23.23 3.08 -2.27
N HIS A 12 -24.03 3.65 -1.37
CA HIS A 12 -24.36 5.07 -1.35
C HIS A 12 -23.51 5.78 -0.29
N PHE A 13 -22.75 6.78 -0.74
CA PHE A 13 -21.89 7.61 0.08
C PHE A 13 -22.59 8.93 0.43
N ARG A 14 -22.02 9.63 1.42
CA ARG A 14 -22.49 10.98 1.77
C ARG A 14 -22.39 11.89 0.54
N GLY A 15 -23.38 12.76 0.34
CA GLY A 15 -23.42 13.67 -0.82
C GLY A 15 -24.06 13.10 -2.09
N ALA A 16 -24.94 12.10 -1.98
CA ALA A 16 -25.69 11.48 -3.10
C ALA A 16 -24.82 10.78 -4.16
N LEU A 17 -23.61 10.36 -3.77
CA LEU A 17 -22.71 9.59 -4.61
C LEU A 17 -23.02 8.10 -4.50
N SER A 18 -23.43 7.45 -5.59
CA SER A 18 -23.52 5.98 -5.68
C SER A 18 -22.30 5.44 -6.43
N ALA A 19 -21.63 4.43 -5.87
CA ALA A 19 -20.52 3.75 -6.54
C ALA A 19 -20.55 2.24 -6.32
N GLN A 20 -20.15 1.49 -7.34
CA GLN A 20 -19.99 0.05 -7.31
C GLN A 20 -18.51 -0.30 -7.08
N PRO A 21 -18.20 -1.16 -6.08
CA PRO A 21 -16.86 -1.71 -5.91
C PRO A 21 -16.65 -2.89 -6.87
N ILE A 22 -15.50 -2.89 -7.54
CA ILE A 22 -15.08 -3.96 -8.45
C ILE A 22 -13.66 -4.35 -8.04
N ILE A 23 -13.43 -5.62 -7.73
CA ILE A 23 -12.09 -6.17 -7.46
C ILE A 23 -11.59 -6.80 -8.75
N VAL A 24 -10.38 -6.45 -9.17
CA VAL A 24 -9.80 -6.91 -10.44
C VAL A 24 -8.34 -7.32 -10.21
N ASP A 25 -7.95 -8.48 -10.71
CA ASP A 25 -6.55 -8.82 -10.93
C ASP A 25 -6.22 -8.49 -12.40
N PHE A 26 -5.51 -7.38 -12.63
CA PHE A 26 -5.20 -6.93 -13.99
C PHE A 26 -4.24 -7.90 -14.71
N HIS A 27 -3.33 -8.53 -13.96
CA HIS A 27 -2.36 -9.47 -14.51
C HIS A 27 -3.06 -10.69 -15.11
N GLU A 28 -3.97 -11.30 -14.36
CA GLU A 28 -4.79 -12.41 -14.85
C GLU A 28 -5.78 -11.97 -15.94
N LEU A 29 -6.36 -10.77 -15.80
CA LEU A 29 -7.31 -10.23 -16.75
C LEU A 29 -6.71 -10.12 -18.15
N PHE A 30 -5.52 -9.55 -18.31
CA PHE A 30 -4.89 -9.37 -19.63
C PHE A 30 -4.28 -10.66 -20.21
N GLN A 31 -4.11 -11.71 -19.40
CA GLN A 31 -3.73 -13.03 -19.89
C GLN A 31 -4.94 -13.87 -20.34
N THR A 32 -6.14 -13.52 -19.88
CA THR A 32 -7.37 -14.23 -20.21
C THR A 32 -7.85 -13.87 -21.62
N ARG A 33 -8.00 -14.87 -22.51
CA ARG A 33 -8.41 -14.64 -23.90
C ARG A 33 -9.80 -14.00 -24.04
N ASP A 34 -10.75 -14.42 -23.20
CA ASP A 34 -12.11 -13.89 -23.14
C ASP A 34 -12.32 -13.12 -21.83
N ALA A 35 -11.46 -12.13 -21.59
CA ALA A 35 -11.47 -11.35 -20.36
C ALA A 35 -12.81 -10.63 -20.17
N PRO A 36 -13.41 -10.69 -18.96
CA PRO A 36 -14.62 -9.94 -18.68
C PRO A 36 -14.36 -8.42 -18.76
N THR A 37 -15.36 -7.66 -19.21
CA THR A 37 -15.25 -6.20 -19.26
C THR A 37 -15.44 -5.60 -17.87
N ILE A 38 -14.48 -4.79 -17.41
CA ILE A 38 -14.54 -4.13 -16.09
C ILE A 38 -15.65 -3.07 -16.06
N LEU A 39 -15.74 -2.24 -17.10
CA LEU A 39 -16.79 -1.23 -17.24
C LEU A 39 -17.48 -1.40 -18.60
N PRO A 40 -18.82 -1.46 -18.66
CA PRO A 40 -19.53 -1.62 -19.93
C PRO A 40 -19.10 -0.58 -20.96
N MET A 41 -18.84 -1.02 -22.19
CA MET A 41 -18.48 -0.16 -23.34
C MET A 41 -17.14 0.58 -23.22
N ILE A 42 -16.29 0.23 -22.25
CA ILE A 42 -14.95 0.81 -22.04
C ILE A 42 -13.91 -0.30 -22.17
N LYS A 43 -12.79 -0.03 -22.84
CA LYS A 43 -11.69 -0.98 -22.96
C LYS A 43 -11.02 -1.17 -21.59
N ASN A 44 -10.66 -2.39 -21.23
CA ASN A 44 -9.99 -2.68 -19.95
C ASN A 44 -8.64 -1.94 -19.82
N GLU A 45 -7.96 -1.69 -20.94
CA GLU A 45 -6.72 -0.89 -20.99
C GLU A 45 -6.94 0.55 -20.53
N ASP A 46 -8.05 1.17 -20.94
CA ASP A 46 -8.39 2.55 -20.56
C ASP A 46 -8.75 2.62 -19.07
N VAL A 47 -9.30 1.54 -18.52
CA VAL A 47 -9.53 1.41 -17.07
C VAL A 47 -8.19 1.34 -16.33
N LEU A 48 -7.23 0.53 -16.81
CA LEU A 48 -5.89 0.47 -16.23
C LEU A 48 -5.21 1.85 -16.28
N ARG A 49 -5.23 2.53 -17.43
CA ARG A 49 -4.67 3.89 -17.59
C ARG A 49 -5.31 4.88 -16.62
N ALA A 50 -6.63 4.85 -16.46
CA ALA A 50 -7.34 5.72 -15.54
C ALA A 50 -7.06 5.42 -14.05
N VAL A 51 -6.82 4.16 -13.69
CA VAL A 51 -6.41 3.75 -12.33
C VAL A 51 -4.98 4.21 -12.04
N VAL A 52 -4.04 3.94 -12.95
CA VAL A 52 -2.64 4.38 -12.81
C VAL A 52 -2.58 5.90 -12.71
N ALA A 53 -3.31 6.62 -13.57
CA ALA A 53 -3.41 8.08 -13.48
C ALA A 53 -3.96 8.56 -12.13
N LEU A 54 -4.96 7.88 -11.57
CA LEU A 54 -5.52 8.28 -10.28
C LEU A 54 -4.52 8.12 -9.14
N LEU A 55 -3.77 7.01 -9.14
CA LEU A 55 -2.78 6.68 -8.13
C LEU A 55 -1.56 7.61 -8.24
N ASP A 56 -1.01 7.78 -9.44
CA ASP A 56 0.12 8.68 -9.75
C ASP A 56 -0.18 10.14 -9.36
N THR A 57 -1.40 10.62 -9.59
CA THR A 57 -1.77 12.01 -9.25
C THR A 57 -2.11 12.24 -7.78
N SER A 58 -2.36 11.16 -7.04
CA SER A 58 -2.83 11.23 -5.65
C SER A 58 -1.75 10.88 -4.64
N LEU A 59 -0.80 10.03 -5.01
CA LEU A 59 0.27 9.54 -4.16
C LEU A 59 1.54 10.37 -4.40
N PRO A 60 2.17 10.90 -3.34
CA PRO A 60 3.43 11.62 -3.47
C PRO A 60 4.58 10.63 -3.74
N GLU A 61 5.61 11.07 -4.46
CA GLU A 61 6.92 10.40 -4.52
C GLU A 61 6.93 8.98 -5.15
N ILE A 62 5.86 8.56 -5.85
CA ILE A 62 5.81 7.31 -6.62
C ILE A 62 5.70 7.65 -8.11
N GLY A 63 6.59 7.11 -8.95
CA GLY A 63 6.56 7.32 -10.39
C GLY A 63 5.42 6.54 -11.07
N PRO A 64 4.92 6.99 -12.23
CA PRO A 64 3.80 6.33 -12.91
C PRO A 64 4.14 4.92 -13.38
N ARG A 65 5.43 4.66 -13.67
CA ARG A 65 5.94 3.32 -13.98
C ARG A 65 5.86 2.39 -12.78
N ASP A 66 6.29 2.84 -11.61
CA ASP A 66 6.25 2.03 -10.38
C ASP A 66 4.81 1.73 -9.96
N VAL A 67 3.91 2.71 -10.14
CA VAL A 67 2.46 2.52 -9.96
C VAL A 67 1.94 1.45 -10.92
N HIS A 68 2.24 1.54 -12.21
CA HIS A 68 1.82 0.55 -13.20
C HIS A 68 2.35 -0.85 -12.87
N GLU A 69 3.64 -0.96 -12.56
CA GLU A 69 4.28 -2.22 -12.19
C GLU A 69 3.62 -2.83 -10.93
N THR A 70 3.24 -2.02 -9.95
CA THR A 70 2.51 -2.47 -8.76
C THR A 70 1.09 -2.94 -9.09
N VAL A 71 0.33 -2.16 -9.86
CA VAL A 71 -1.08 -2.48 -10.21
C VAL A 71 -1.17 -3.75 -11.06
N HIS A 72 -0.17 -4.01 -11.90
CA HIS A 72 -0.10 -5.16 -12.81
C HIS A 72 0.78 -6.31 -12.27
N TYR A 73 1.26 -6.22 -11.03
CA TYR A 73 2.08 -7.28 -10.43
C TYR A 73 1.26 -8.57 -10.24
N PRO A 74 1.81 -9.76 -10.52
CA PRO A 74 1.10 -11.02 -10.34
C PRO A 74 0.59 -11.19 -8.90
N GLY A 75 -0.71 -11.44 -8.72
CA GLY A 75 -1.33 -11.63 -7.40
C GLY A 75 -1.82 -10.35 -6.71
N ILE A 76 -1.50 -9.17 -7.26
CA ILE A 76 -2.10 -7.91 -6.79
C ILE A 76 -3.55 -7.83 -7.27
N HIS A 77 -4.44 -7.60 -6.30
CA HIS A 77 -5.84 -7.31 -6.53
C HIS A 77 -6.07 -5.81 -6.39
N THR A 78 -6.78 -5.22 -7.35
CA THR A 78 -7.13 -3.81 -7.35
C THR A 78 -8.62 -3.61 -7.12
N ILE A 79 -8.99 -2.95 -6.02
CA ILE A 79 -10.35 -2.48 -5.76
C ILE A 79 -10.54 -1.16 -6.51
N ILE A 80 -11.52 -1.12 -7.41
CA ILE A 80 -11.93 0.06 -8.16
C ILE A 80 -13.33 0.45 -7.70
N LEU A 81 -13.52 1.71 -7.30
CA LEU A 81 -14.84 2.28 -7.06
C LEU A 81 -15.29 3.09 -8.26
N SER A 82 -16.31 2.59 -8.96
CA SER A 82 -16.86 3.21 -10.18
C SER A 82 -18.28 3.72 -9.98
N GLN A 83 -18.58 4.92 -10.46
CA GLN A 83 -19.94 5.46 -10.52
C GLN A 83 -20.72 4.92 -11.71
N ASP A 84 -22.04 4.95 -11.60
CA ASP A 84 -22.91 4.78 -12.77
C ASP A 84 -22.82 6.01 -13.68
N HIS A 85 -22.78 5.75 -14.98
CA HIS A 85 -22.74 6.76 -16.03
C HIS A 85 -23.93 7.72 -15.95
N ALA A 86 -25.12 7.23 -15.58
CA ALA A 86 -26.31 8.05 -15.44
C ALA A 86 -26.19 9.06 -14.28
N ASP A 87 -25.56 8.67 -13.18
CA ASP A 87 -25.41 9.52 -12.00
C ASP A 87 -24.34 10.59 -12.20
N VAL A 88 -23.26 10.27 -12.91
CA VAL A 88 -22.24 11.26 -13.31
C VAL A 88 -22.84 12.33 -14.23
N LEU A 89 -23.70 11.93 -15.18
CA LEU A 89 -24.42 12.89 -16.04
C LEU A 89 -25.33 13.81 -15.24
N LYS A 90 -26.02 13.29 -14.20
CA LYS A 90 -26.86 14.11 -13.32
C LYS A 90 -26.02 15.10 -12.52
N ASP A 91 -24.89 14.67 -11.96
CA ASP A 91 -23.97 15.54 -11.22
C ASP A 91 -23.45 16.68 -12.11
N TYR A 92 -23.03 16.38 -13.34
CA TYR A 92 -22.59 17.41 -14.27
C TYR A 92 -23.70 18.41 -14.63
N ARG A 93 -24.94 17.97 -14.78
CA ARG A 93 -26.09 18.87 -15.00
C ARG A 93 -26.44 19.72 -13.77
N GLY A 94 -26.30 19.16 -12.56
CA GLY A 94 -26.56 19.85 -11.31
C GLY A 94 -25.57 20.99 -11.03
N ARG A 95 -24.29 20.78 -11.36
CA ARG A 95 -23.20 21.77 -11.19
C ARG A 95 -23.39 23.06 -11.98
N ALA A 96 -24.13 23.03 -13.10
CA ALA A 96 -24.47 24.24 -13.85
C ALA A 96 -25.34 25.24 -13.05
N SER A 97 -25.91 24.84 -11.91
CA SER A 97 -26.74 25.70 -11.05
C SER A 97 -26.05 26.18 -9.77
N GLN A 98 -24.84 25.71 -9.46
CA GLN A 98 -24.10 26.06 -8.24
C GLN A 98 -22.73 26.66 -8.59
N LYS A 99 -22.73 27.90 -9.11
CA LYS A 99 -21.52 28.75 -9.16
C LYS A 99 -21.71 29.90 -8.17
N GLU A 100 -21.35 29.64 -6.91
CA GLU A 100 -20.93 30.66 -5.92
C GLU A 100 -20.56 29.97 -4.60
N THR A 101 -19.34 29.45 -4.51
CA THR A 101 -18.45 29.63 -3.34
C THR A 101 -17.10 28.99 -3.65
N ASP A 102 -16.10 29.86 -3.80
CA ASP A 102 -14.71 29.52 -4.05
C ASP A 102 -14.10 28.70 -2.90
N LEU A 103 -13.31 27.68 -3.25
CA LEU A 103 -12.23 27.18 -2.40
C LEU A 103 -10.93 27.32 -3.18
N SER A 104 -10.09 28.24 -2.70
CA SER A 104 -8.76 28.50 -3.22
C SER A 104 -7.87 27.25 -3.14
N PRO A 105 -7.09 26.91 -4.19
CA PRO A 105 -6.10 25.85 -4.08
C PRO A 105 -4.89 26.33 -3.27
N VAL A 106 -4.54 25.56 -2.25
CA VAL A 106 -3.22 25.64 -1.60
C VAL A 106 -2.19 25.03 -2.57
N PRO A 107 -1.13 25.75 -2.98
CA PRO A 107 -0.13 25.19 -3.87
C PRO A 107 0.82 24.28 -3.07
N CYS A 108 0.76 22.97 -3.29
CA CYS A 108 1.88 22.08 -2.95
C CYS A 108 2.96 22.23 -4.03
N LYS A 109 4.02 22.95 -3.70
CA LYS A 109 5.22 23.03 -4.53
C LYS A 109 6.14 21.85 -4.18
N THR A 110 6.16 20.83 -5.02
CA THR A 110 7.30 19.93 -5.12
C THR A 110 7.74 19.93 -6.58
N ARG A 111 8.80 20.67 -6.87
CA ARG A 111 9.35 20.83 -8.22
C ARG A 111 10.39 19.73 -8.40
N VAL A 112 9.92 18.56 -8.81
CA VAL A 112 10.76 17.52 -9.43
C VAL A 112 10.60 17.68 -10.94
N GLU A 113 11.68 17.53 -11.71
CA GLU A 113 11.58 17.48 -13.18
C GLU A 113 10.67 16.31 -13.56
N ALA A 114 9.40 16.62 -13.81
CA ALA A 114 8.37 15.62 -14.04
C ALA A 114 8.58 14.94 -15.40
N ASP A 115 8.62 13.62 -15.38
CA ASP A 115 8.48 12.72 -16.53
C ASP A 115 7.33 13.20 -17.44
N SER A 116 7.52 13.15 -18.76
CA SER A 116 6.47 13.50 -19.72
C SER A 116 5.19 12.69 -19.49
N THR A 117 5.32 11.45 -19.04
CA THR A 117 4.21 10.55 -18.72
C THR A 117 3.42 11.03 -17.49
N HIS A 118 4.13 11.50 -16.46
CA HIS A 118 3.48 12.06 -15.26
C HIS A 118 2.66 13.31 -15.60
N LYS A 119 3.16 14.16 -16.51
CA LYS A 119 2.40 15.34 -16.97
C LYS A 119 1.11 14.93 -17.69
N LEU A 120 1.18 13.96 -18.61
CA LEU A 120 0.01 13.44 -19.33
C LEU A 120 -1.04 12.85 -18.39
N LEU A 121 -0.62 12.04 -17.41
CA LEU A 121 -1.53 11.44 -16.44
C LEU A 121 -2.13 12.48 -15.48
N ALA A 122 -1.36 13.51 -15.12
CA ALA A 122 -1.82 14.61 -14.29
C ALA A 122 -2.97 15.40 -14.91
N GLU A 123 -3.01 15.53 -16.24
CA GLU A 123 -4.08 16.23 -16.94
C GLU A 123 -5.46 15.59 -16.75
N LEU A 124 -5.54 14.27 -16.57
CA LEU A 124 -6.80 13.52 -16.44
C LEU A 124 -7.59 13.89 -15.17
N TYR A 125 -6.88 14.18 -14.08
CA TYR A 125 -7.45 14.52 -12.77
C TYR A 125 -7.09 15.92 -12.29
N SER A 126 -6.54 16.77 -13.18
CA SER A 126 -6.36 18.20 -12.93
C SER A 126 -7.73 18.89 -12.91
N ASP A 127 -8.26 19.03 -11.69
CA ASP A 127 -9.54 19.70 -11.41
C ASP A 127 -9.44 21.25 -11.58
N SER A 128 -8.30 21.81 -12.05
CA SER A 128 -8.19 23.21 -12.49
C SER A 128 -8.37 23.32 -14.01
N GLU A 129 -9.18 24.30 -14.45
CA GLU A 129 -9.45 24.62 -15.86
C GLU A 129 -8.37 25.53 -16.45
N GLU A 130 -7.09 25.16 -16.33
CA GLU A 130 -6.01 25.88 -16.99
C GLU A 130 -5.34 25.01 -18.05
N SER A 131 -5.34 25.57 -19.25
CA SER A 131 -4.79 25.05 -20.50
C SER A 131 -3.29 24.78 -20.39
N ALA A 132 -2.86 23.56 -20.75
CA ALA A 132 -1.45 23.23 -20.90
C ALA A 132 -1.12 22.97 -22.37
N GLU A 133 0.02 23.52 -22.81
CA GLU A 133 0.56 23.45 -24.17
C GLU A 133 1.14 22.06 -24.47
N GLU A 134 0.96 21.63 -25.71
CA GLU A 134 1.36 20.31 -26.23
C GLU A 134 2.88 20.17 -26.33
N THR A 135 3.44 19.02 -25.97
CA THR A 135 4.81 18.66 -26.32
C THR A 135 4.85 17.18 -26.70
N SER A 136 5.13 16.92 -27.97
CA SER A 136 5.20 15.59 -28.57
C SER A 136 6.65 15.18 -28.79
N GLU A 137 7.05 14.00 -28.31
CA GLU A 137 8.24 13.29 -28.78
C GLU A 137 7.94 11.80 -28.99
N GLU A 138 8.42 11.26 -30.11
CA GLU A 138 8.24 9.87 -30.56
C GLU A 138 9.19 8.91 -29.83
N ILE A 139 8.70 7.75 -29.42
CA ILE A 139 9.52 6.63 -28.93
C ILE A 139 9.38 5.45 -29.90
N ILE A 140 10.51 4.95 -30.38
CA ILE A 140 10.63 3.83 -31.33
C ILE A 140 10.62 2.51 -30.55
N ALA A 141 9.68 1.61 -30.89
CA ALA A 141 9.54 0.28 -30.30
C ALA A 141 10.46 -0.76 -30.97
N THR A 142 11.00 -1.68 -30.18
CA THR A 142 11.62 -2.95 -30.66
C THR A 142 11.06 -4.14 -29.86
N GLU A 143 11.00 -5.29 -30.51
CA GLU A 143 9.96 -6.32 -30.34
C GLU A 143 10.01 -7.25 -29.11
N THR A 144 8.78 -7.62 -28.68
CA THR A 144 8.26 -8.91 -28.18
C THR A 144 8.78 -9.54 -26.88
N SER A 145 7.98 -9.34 -25.82
CA SER A 145 7.62 -10.38 -24.84
C SER A 145 6.14 -10.22 -24.46
N ILE A 146 5.43 -11.32 -24.21
CA ILE A 146 3.95 -11.41 -24.08
C ILE A 146 3.43 -10.90 -22.71
N SER A 147 4.23 -10.12 -21.98
CA SER A 147 3.77 -9.43 -20.77
C SER A 147 3.11 -8.09 -21.14
N TRP A 148 2.06 -7.67 -20.43
CA TRP A 148 1.50 -6.32 -20.57
C TRP A 148 2.51 -5.32 -19.98
N SER A 149 3.50 -4.95 -20.80
CA SER A 149 4.65 -4.16 -20.37
C SER A 149 4.35 -2.67 -20.31
N TRP A 150 5.24 -1.92 -19.66
CA TRP A 150 5.16 -0.46 -19.60
C TRP A 150 5.04 0.18 -20.99
N GLU A 151 5.72 -0.37 -22.00
CA GLU A 151 5.66 0.12 -23.37
C GLU A 151 4.24 0.00 -23.94
N ARG A 152 3.57 -1.14 -23.76
CA ARG A 152 2.16 -1.34 -24.18
C ARG A 152 1.18 -0.46 -23.41
N PHE A 153 1.48 -0.16 -22.16
CA PHE A 153 0.69 0.80 -21.40
C PHE A 153 0.77 2.21 -22.01
N CYS A 154 1.99 2.63 -22.38
CA CYS A 154 2.26 3.91 -23.01
C CYS A 154 1.71 4.00 -24.45
N GLU A 155 1.65 2.89 -25.18
CA GLU A 155 0.96 2.81 -26.48
C GLU A 155 -0.50 3.26 -26.31
N GLY A 156 -0.90 4.32 -27.04
CA GLY A 156 -2.25 4.88 -26.97
C GLY A 156 -2.55 5.74 -25.73
N LEU A 157 -1.58 5.99 -24.85
CA LEU A 157 -1.78 6.86 -23.69
C LEU A 157 -2.09 8.31 -24.12
N GLN A 158 -1.40 8.83 -25.14
CA GLN A 158 -1.66 10.16 -25.68
C GLN A 158 -3.08 10.27 -26.24
N GLU A 159 -3.51 9.31 -27.06
CA GLU A 159 -4.87 9.26 -27.62
C GLU A 159 -5.93 9.21 -26.51
N PHE A 160 -5.65 8.47 -25.44
CA PHE A 160 -6.53 8.39 -24.27
C PHE A 160 -6.67 9.75 -23.55
N VAL A 161 -5.56 10.44 -23.33
CA VAL A 161 -5.52 11.77 -22.71
C VAL A 161 -6.18 12.82 -23.59
N ASP A 162 -5.92 12.81 -24.90
CA ASP A 162 -6.57 13.68 -25.88
C ASP A 162 -8.09 13.47 -25.89
N GLY A 163 -8.54 12.21 -25.85
CA GLY A 163 -9.95 11.89 -25.73
C GLY A 163 -10.58 12.42 -24.43
N ALA A 164 -9.84 12.40 -23.31
CA ALA A 164 -10.31 12.97 -22.04
C ALA A 164 -10.35 14.51 -22.08
N ARG A 165 -9.38 15.14 -22.75
CA ARG A 165 -9.32 16.58 -23.02
C ARG A 165 -10.51 17.04 -23.86
N ASP A 166 -10.81 16.35 -24.95
CA ASP A 166 -12.00 16.58 -25.78
C ASP A 166 -13.29 16.47 -24.96
N ARG A 167 -13.39 15.48 -24.07
CA ARG A 167 -14.55 15.33 -23.18
C ARG A 167 -14.65 16.46 -22.15
N LYS A 168 -13.51 16.97 -21.65
CA LYS A 168 -13.46 18.14 -20.76
C LYS A 168 -13.92 19.40 -21.50
N GLU A 169 -13.46 19.63 -22.72
CA GLU A 169 -13.88 20.78 -23.53
C GLU A 169 -15.36 20.72 -23.89
N LYS A 170 -15.87 19.54 -24.31
CA LYS A 170 -17.31 19.33 -24.54
C LYS A 170 -18.14 19.67 -23.31
N ARG A 171 -17.68 19.31 -22.10
CA ARG A 171 -18.33 19.68 -20.84
C ARG A 171 -18.33 21.19 -20.64
N ALA A 172 -17.20 21.88 -20.85
CA ALA A 172 -17.08 23.32 -20.67
C ALA A 172 -18.01 24.10 -21.62
N VAL A 173 -17.99 23.78 -22.91
CA VAL A 173 -18.82 24.45 -23.94
C VAL A 173 -20.31 24.23 -23.68
N GLN A 174 -20.71 23.01 -23.32
CA GLN A 174 -22.13 22.64 -23.19
C GLN A 174 -22.70 22.86 -21.78
N GLN A 175 -21.87 23.30 -20.84
CA GLN A 175 -22.31 23.78 -19.53
C GLN A 175 -23.14 25.07 -19.68
N GLU A 176 -22.84 25.89 -20.69
CA GLU A 176 -23.62 27.08 -21.04
C GLU A 176 -25.02 26.72 -21.58
N ASP A 177 -25.13 25.63 -22.34
CA ASP A 177 -26.38 25.16 -22.97
C ASP A 177 -27.21 24.18 -22.11
N ARG A 178 -26.74 23.86 -20.89
CA ARG A 178 -27.35 22.88 -19.94
C ARG A 178 -27.61 21.47 -20.52
N LYS A 179 -27.00 21.11 -21.64
CA LYS A 179 -27.18 19.82 -22.32
C LYS A 179 -25.86 19.10 -22.49
N ILE A 180 -25.38 18.49 -21.40
CA ILE A 180 -24.19 17.64 -21.43
C ILE A 180 -24.58 16.27 -22.04
N PRO A 181 -23.96 15.86 -23.16
CA PRO A 181 -24.24 14.62 -23.86
C PRO A 181 -23.57 13.44 -23.14
N PRO A 182 -24.09 12.21 -23.33
CA PRO A 182 -23.47 11.02 -22.77
C PRO A 182 -22.01 10.82 -23.19
N SER A 183 -21.64 11.22 -24.41
CA SER A 183 -20.28 11.13 -24.94
C SER A 183 -19.25 12.00 -24.22
N ALA A 184 -19.68 12.90 -23.34
CA ALA A 184 -18.80 13.75 -22.54
C ALA A 184 -18.35 13.08 -21.22
N VAL A 185 -18.85 11.86 -20.92
CA VAL A 185 -18.45 11.07 -19.74
C VAL A 185 -17.51 9.96 -20.19
N GLY A 186 -16.25 10.05 -19.77
CA GLY A 186 -15.27 8.97 -19.95
C GLY A 186 -14.96 8.24 -18.65
N VAL A 187 -14.08 7.24 -18.74
CA VAL A 187 -13.63 6.44 -17.60
C VAL A 187 -13.04 7.29 -16.47
N GLU A 188 -12.34 8.39 -16.81
CA GLU A 188 -11.78 9.36 -15.85
C GLU A 188 -12.84 10.08 -15.02
N SER A 189 -14.09 10.06 -15.49
CA SER A 189 -15.25 10.60 -14.76
C SER A 189 -15.96 9.55 -13.93
N LEU A 190 -15.78 8.26 -14.22
CA LEU A 190 -16.44 7.16 -13.54
C LEU A 190 -15.65 6.66 -12.33
N ILE A 191 -14.32 6.62 -12.43
CA ILE A 191 -13.46 6.13 -11.34
C ILE A 191 -13.32 7.18 -10.24
N VAL A 192 -13.59 6.74 -9.01
CA VAL A 192 -13.62 7.60 -7.81
C VAL A 192 -12.44 7.33 -6.88
N ALA A 193 -12.09 6.05 -6.73
CA ALA A 193 -11.02 5.59 -5.87
C ALA A 193 -10.47 4.27 -6.38
N ALA A 194 -9.21 4.01 -6.05
CA ALA A 194 -8.53 2.75 -6.34
C ALA A 194 -7.68 2.33 -5.13
N ALA A 195 -7.57 1.02 -4.89
CA ALA A 195 -6.67 0.46 -3.89
C ALA A 195 -6.09 -0.87 -4.34
N CYS A 196 -4.80 -1.07 -4.17
CA CYS A 196 -4.08 -2.27 -4.58
C CYS A 196 -3.63 -3.05 -3.34
N TYR A 197 -3.99 -4.32 -3.26
CA TYR A 197 -3.62 -5.20 -2.16
C TYR A 197 -3.16 -6.57 -2.63
N GLU A 198 -2.37 -7.26 -1.82
CA GLU A 198 -1.87 -8.61 -2.08
C GLU A 198 -1.95 -9.46 -0.81
N LEU A 199 -2.18 -10.75 -0.98
CA LEU A 199 -2.04 -11.74 0.10
C LEU A 199 -0.66 -12.39 -0.02
N LYS A 200 0.17 -12.22 1.02
CA LYS A 200 1.50 -12.81 1.14
C LYS A 200 1.54 -13.80 2.29
N ILE A 201 2.35 -14.84 2.15
CA ILE A 201 2.66 -15.77 3.23
C ILE A 201 4.09 -15.47 3.66
N LEU A 202 4.26 -15.09 4.93
CA LEU A 202 5.56 -14.73 5.46
C LEU A 202 6.42 -15.96 5.75
N SER A 203 7.71 -15.75 5.92
CA SER A 203 8.66 -16.81 6.29
C SER A 203 8.28 -17.51 7.61
N ALA A 204 7.60 -16.78 8.51
CA ALA A 204 7.09 -17.28 9.78
C ALA A 204 5.83 -18.17 9.64
N GLY A 205 5.19 -18.16 8.47
CA GLY A 205 3.94 -18.87 8.19
C GLY A 205 2.68 -18.02 8.30
N ASP A 206 2.77 -16.78 8.76
CA ASP A 206 1.64 -15.85 8.90
C ASP A 206 1.14 -15.38 7.52
N MET A 207 -0.18 -15.35 7.33
CA MET A 207 -0.80 -14.78 6.13
C MET A 207 -1.02 -13.28 6.33
N VAL A 208 -0.39 -12.47 5.50
CA VAL A 208 -0.48 -11.00 5.56
C VAL A 208 -1.19 -10.45 4.33
N LEU A 209 -2.20 -9.61 4.57
CA LEU A 209 -2.82 -8.77 3.56
C LEU A 209 -2.04 -7.46 3.49
N GLN A 210 -1.23 -7.26 2.45
CA GLN A 210 -0.48 -6.02 2.24
C GLN A 210 -1.31 -5.06 1.38
N LEU A 211 -1.65 -3.89 1.91
CA LEU A 211 -2.16 -2.75 1.14
C LEU A 211 -0.98 -1.95 0.61
N SER A 212 -0.77 -2.02 -0.71
CA SER A 212 0.37 -1.36 -1.38
C SER A 212 0.05 0.08 -1.77
N LEU A 213 -1.11 0.33 -2.38
CA LEU A 213 -1.50 1.66 -2.85
C LEU A 213 -2.96 1.94 -2.49
N LEU A 214 -3.28 3.18 -2.11
CA LEU A 214 -4.65 3.64 -1.86
C LEU A 214 -4.82 5.10 -2.26
N ALA A 215 -5.70 5.37 -3.21
CA ALA A 215 -6.04 6.73 -3.61
C ALA A 215 -7.55 6.95 -3.69
N VAL A 216 -7.98 8.10 -3.18
CA VAL A 216 -9.31 8.66 -3.42
C VAL A 216 -9.14 9.99 -4.14
N ARG A 217 -9.87 10.14 -5.26
CA ARG A 217 -9.84 11.37 -6.06
C ARG A 217 -10.17 12.58 -5.18
N LYS A 218 -9.41 13.67 -5.35
CA LYS A 218 -9.45 14.87 -4.49
C LYS A 218 -10.86 15.37 -4.20
N ARG A 219 -11.69 15.54 -5.23
CA ARG A 219 -13.09 15.98 -5.12
C ARG A 219 -14.02 15.09 -4.28
N TYR A 220 -13.64 13.84 -4.04
CA TYR A 220 -14.43 12.85 -3.29
C TYR A 220 -13.81 12.47 -1.94
N ARG A 221 -12.71 13.14 -1.55
CA ARG A 221 -12.13 12.99 -0.23
C ARG A 221 -13.14 13.45 0.83
N HIS A 222 -13.04 12.89 2.03
CA HIS A 222 -13.95 13.13 3.16
C HIS A 222 -15.41 12.65 2.99
N LEU A 223 -15.75 11.97 1.89
CA LEU A 223 -17.08 11.33 1.72
C LEU A 223 -17.17 9.92 2.33
N GLY A 224 -16.13 9.47 3.05
CA GLY A 224 -16.06 8.13 3.66
C GLY A 224 -15.62 7.02 2.72
N ILE A 225 -15.14 7.34 1.52
CA ILE A 225 -14.74 6.37 0.48
C ILE A 225 -13.52 5.56 0.90
N GLY A 226 -12.47 6.24 1.37
CA GLY A 226 -11.29 5.57 1.90
C GLY A 226 -11.64 4.67 3.08
N SER A 227 -12.52 5.14 3.98
CA SER A 227 -13.01 4.32 5.10
C SER A 227 -13.75 3.08 4.64
N TYR A 228 -14.61 3.20 3.62
CA TYR A 228 -15.29 2.06 3.05
C TYR A 228 -14.33 1.03 2.45
N ILE A 229 -13.28 1.48 1.74
CA ILE A 229 -12.24 0.58 1.23
C ILE A 229 -11.54 -0.15 2.38
N MET A 230 -11.20 0.56 3.48
CA MET A 230 -10.60 -0.07 4.66
C MET A 230 -11.52 -1.13 5.27
N GLU A 231 -12.83 -0.90 5.33
CA GLU A 231 -13.78 -1.90 5.80
C GLU A 231 -13.90 -3.11 4.85
N LEU A 232 -13.79 -2.90 3.54
CA LEU A 232 -13.69 -4.01 2.57
C LEU A 232 -12.43 -4.85 2.82
N LEU A 233 -11.28 -4.21 3.02
CA LEU A 233 -10.02 -4.89 3.32
C LEU A 233 -10.07 -5.64 4.66
N LYS A 234 -10.81 -5.13 5.64
CA LYS A 234 -11.04 -5.82 6.91
C LYS A 234 -11.96 -7.03 6.81
N THR A 235 -12.73 -7.13 5.74
CA THR A 235 -13.74 -8.17 5.55
C THR A 235 -13.10 -9.39 4.87
N GLN A 236 -12.64 -10.35 5.68
CA GLN A 236 -11.95 -11.57 5.20
C GLN A 236 -12.76 -12.42 4.22
N SER A 237 -14.10 -12.36 4.25
CA SER A 237 -14.94 -13.06 3.26
C SER A 237 -14.83 -12.48 1.85
N ILE A 238 -14.37 -11.23 1.73
CA ILE A 238 -14.19 -10.53 0.46
C ILE A 238 -12.75 -10.71 -0.02
N VAL A 239 -11.78 -10.31 0.78
CA VAL A 239 -10.36 -10.27 0.35
C VAL A 239 -9.62 -11.59 0.51
N GLY A 240 -10.20 -12.54 1.26
CA GLY A 240 -9.55 -13.79 1.65
C GLY A 240 -9.14 -13.78 3.14
N LYS A 241 -8.84 -14.96 3.67
CA LYS A 241 -8.39 -15.11 5.05
C LYS A 241 -6.96 -14.59 5.20
N TYR A 242 -6.71 -13.82 6.25
CA TYR A 242 -5.41 -13.29 6.60
C TYR A 242 -5.31 -13.11 8.12
N ASP A 243 -4.10 -13.16 8.65
CA ASP A 243 -3.80 -13.00 10.07
C ASP A 243 -3.50 -11.56 10.43
N THR A 244 -2.92 -10.78 9.51
CA THR A 244 -2.66 -9.35 9.70
C THR A 244 -2.84 -8.54 8.41
N LEU A 245 -3.38 -7.33 8.52
CA LEU A 245 -3.39 -6.35 7.44
C LEU A 245 -2.24 -5.37 7.66
N VAL A 246 -1.40 -5.15 6.66
CA VAL A 246 -0.23 -4.28 6.73
C VAL A 246 -0.33 -3.20 5.66
N ALA A 247 0.07 -1.97 5.99
CA ALA A 247 0.13 -0.86 5.06
C ALA A 247 1.36 0.01 5.34
N HIS A 248 1.95 0.57 4.29
CA HIS A 248 2.90 1.67 4.43
C HIS A 248 2.11 2.98 4.41
N ALA A 249 2.20 3.73 5.51
CA ALA A 249 1.50 4.99 5.66
C ALA A 249 2.49 6.15 5.48
N ASP A 250 2.19 7.01 4.50
CA ASP A 250 2.84 8.33 4.41
C ASP A 250 2.51 9.17 5.64
N THR A 251 3.34 10.17 5.92
CA THR A 251 3.20 11.06 7.09
C THR A 251 1.78 11.64 7.23
N ASP A 252 1.16 12.02 6.11
CA ASP A 252 -0.20 12.58 6.09
C ASP A 252 -1.30 11.53 6.27
N ALA A 253 -1.02 10.26 5.97
CA ALA A 253 -1.96 9.15 6.02
C ALA A 253 -1.96 8.40 7.37
N ILE A 254 -0.96 8.59 8.22
CA ILE A 254 -0.85 7.93 9.55
C ILE A 254 -2.13 8.12 10.36
N GLY A 255 -2.65 9.34 10.44
CA GLY A 255 -3.88 9.63 11.18
C GLY A 255 -5.10 8.87 10.65
N PHE A 256 -5.19 8.72 9.33
CA PHE A 256 -6.23 7.94 8.66
C PHE A 256 -6.12 6.45 9.02
N PHE A 257 -4.93 5.86 8.96
CA PHE A 257 -4.72 4.45 9.30
C PHE A 257 -4.95 4.16 10.79
N LYS A 258 -4.49 5.04 11.69
CA LYS A 258 -4.79 4.95 13.13
C LYS A 258 -6.28 5.00 13.41
N PHE A 259 -7.02 5.86 12.73
CA PHE A 259 -8.48 5.92 12.84
C PHE A 259 -9.17 4.60 12.44
N HIS A 260 -8.56 3.84 11.53
CA HIS A 260 -9.05 2.51 11.14
C HIS A 260 -8.46 1.37 11.97
N GLY A 261 -7.77 1.67 13.07
CA GLY A 261 -7.26 0.69 14.02
C GLY A 261 -5.91 0.07 13.66
N LEU A 262 -5.19 0.62 12.68
CA LEU A 262 -3.80 0.22 12.44
C LEU A 262 -2.88 0.85 13.50
N THR A 263 -1.89 0.10 13.95
CA THR A 263 -0.87 0.53 14.91
C THR A 263 0.48 0.73 14.23
N ASP A 264 1.19 1.78 14.66
CA ASP A 264 2.58 2.07 14.30
C ASP A 264 3.58 1.58 15.36
N ASP A 265 3.17 0.66 16.25
CA ASP A 265 4.05 0.08 17.28
C ASP A 265 5.28 -0.60 16.65
N PRO A 266 6.51 -0.09 16.90
CA PRO A 266 7.71 -0.63 16.26
C PRO A 266 8.04 -2.08 16.64
N LEU A 267 7.72 -2.50 17.87
CA LEU A 267 8.01 -3.87 18.31
C LEU A 267 7.07 -4.86 17.65
N LEU A 268 5.79 -4.47 17.53
CA LEU A 268 4.81 -5.29 16.84
C LEU A 268 5.09 -5.35 15.33
N ASN A 269 5.43 -4.21 14.72
CA ASN A 269 5.67 -4.15 13.29
C ASN A 269 7.04 -4.73 12.86
N ASP A 270 7.99 -4.96 13.78
CA ASP A 270 9.27 -5.64 13.46
C ASP A 270 9.06 -7.07 12.92
N GLN A 271 7.97 -7.75 13.32
CA GLN A 271 7.63 -9.07 12.80
C GLN A 271 7.33 -9.06 11.29
N PHE A 272 6.98 -7.89 10.75
CA PHE A 272 6.68 -7.67 9.33
C PHE A 272 7.81 -6.98 8.59
N LYS A 273 9.02 -6.94 9.16
CA LYS A 273 10.18 -6.25 8.55
C LYS A 273 10.57 -6.76 7.17
N GLU A 274 10.22 -8.01 6.83
CA GLU A 274 10.46 -8.55 5.49
C GLU A 274 9.58 -7.89 4.42
N LEU A 275 8.48 -7.27 4.83
CA LEU A 275 7.61 -6.46 3.96
C LEU A 275 8.04 -5.00 3.91
N LYS A 276 9.08 -4.60 4.65
CA LYS A 276 9.54 -3.22 4.65
C LYS A 276 10.13 -2.89 3.28
N ASP A 277 9.41 -2.09 2.52
CA ASP A 277 9.84 -1.62 1.22
C ASP A 277 10.80 -0.43 1.33
N ASP A 278 11.45 -0.09 0.22
CA ASP A 278 12.35 1.07 0.09
C ASP A 278 11.60 2.42 0.01
N TRP A 279 10.32 2.48 0.37
CA TRP A 279 9.53 3.72 0.36
C TRP A 279 10.10 4.75 1.34
N THR A 280 10.68 5.82 0.79
CA THR A 280 11.10 6.99 1.56
C THR A 280 9.91 7.60 2.29
N ASN A 281 10.11 8.06 3.53
CA ASN A 281 9.13 8.82 4.32
C ASN A 281 7.81 8.10 4.69
N SER A 282 7.78 6.76 4.59
CA SER A 282 6.63 5.95 5.02
C SER A 282 6.89 5.24 6.35
N ILE A 283 5.83 4.93 7.08
CA ILE A 283 5.87 4.12 8.30
C ILE A 283 5.03 2.86 8.09
N LEU A 284 5.61 1.70 8.41
CA LEU A 284 4.90 0.44 8.42
C LEU A 284 3.87 0.43 9.56
N MET A 285 2.62 0.16 9.21
CA MET A 285 1.51 0.06 10.15
C MET A 285 0.76 -1.27 9.95
N SER A 286 0.26 -1.85 11.03
CA SER A 286 -0.46 -3.12 10.98
C SER A 286 -1.79 -3.10 11.72
N TYR A 287 -2.76 -3.87 11.24
CA TYR A 287 -4.04 -4.13 11.87
C TYR A 287 -4.19 -5.62 12.10
N LEU A 288 -4.45 -5.97 13.36
CA LEU A 288 -4.73 -7.33 13.80
C LEU A 288 -6.26 -7.52 13.83
N PRO A 289 -6.83 -8.39 12.99
CA PRO A 289 -8.24 -8.75 13.07
C PRO A 289 -8.59 -9.34 14.43
N PRO A 290 -9.83 -9.14 14.91
CA PRO A 290 -10.29 -9.82 16.12
C PRO A 290 -10.32 -11.34 15.91
N PHE A 291 -10.07 -12.11 16.96
CA PHE A 291 -10.13 -13.58 16.90
C PHE A 291 -11.47 -14.14 16.41
N THR A 292 -12.57 -13.41 16.67
CA THR A 292 -13.90 -13.73 16.16
C THR A 292 -14.20 -12.90 14.92
N THR A 293 -13.96 -13.47 13.74
CA THR A 293 -14.35 -12.89 12.46
C THR A 293 -15.75 -13.33 12.02
N ASP A 294 -16.29 -14.42 12.58
CA ASP A 294 -17.64 -14.91 12.29
C ASP A 294 -18.71 -14.34 13.25
N LEU A 295 -19.72 -13.70 12.67
CA LEU A 295 -20.84 -13.08 13.38
C LEU A 295 -21.70 -14.08 14.18
N GLU A 296 -21.72 -15.35 13.77
CA GLU A 296 -22.50 -16.41 14.42
C GLU A 296 -21.99 -16.76 15.84
N MET A 297 -20.75 -16.41 16.17
CA MET A 297 -20.19 -16.65 17.49
C MET A 297 -20.40 -15.50 18.49
N ARG A 298 -21.03 -14.39 18.08
CA ARG A 298 -21.29 -13.26 18.99
C ARG A 298 -22.45 -13.60 19.91
N ASN A 299 -22.19 -13.70 21.21
CA ASN A 299 -23.24 -13.79 22.23
C ASN A 299 -23.83 -12.39 22.50
N PRO A 300 -25.08 -12.11 22.09
CA PRO A 300 -25.67 -10.77 22.22
C PRO A 300 -26.01 -10.39 23.68
N VAL A 301 -25.98 -11.35 24.61
CA VAL A 301 -26.31 -11.16 26.03
C VAL A 301 -25.06 -10.83 26.86
N PHE A 302 -23.87 -10.95 26.26
CA PHE A 302 -22.62 -10.73 26.97
C PHE A 302 -22.30 -9.23 27.09
N SER A 303 -22.49 -8.67 28.29
CA SER A 303 -22.06 -7.31 28.63
C SER A 303 -20.85 -7.36 29.56
N LEU A 304 -19.66 -7.04 29.04
CA LEU A 304 -18.48 -6.73 29.84
C LEU A 304 -18.29 -5.22 29.88
N SER A 305 -17.76 -4.70 31.00
CA SER A 305 -17.28 -3.33 31.06
C SER A 305 -16.06 -3.20 30.16
N LEU A 306 -16.25 -2.66 28.94
CA LEU A 306 -15.16 -2.48 27.97
C LEU A 306 -13.97 -1.75 28.59
N ARG A 307 -14.25 -0.75 29.43
CA ARG A 307 -13.24 0.05 30.10
C ARG A 307 -12.38 -0.76 31.08
N GLU A 308 -12.98 -1.70 31.81
CA GLU A 308 -12.23 -2.57 32.73
C GLU A 308 -11.33 -3.52 31.95
N VAL A 309 -11.86 -4.11 30.88
CA VAL A 309 -11.07 -4.99 29.98
C VAL A 309 -9.92 -4.21 29.34
N GLU A 310 -10.17 -2.98 28.86
CA GLU A 310 -9.13 -2.11 28.31
C GLU A 310 -8.03 -1.82 29.34
N MET A 311 -8.41 -1.50 30.60
CA MET A 311 -7.44 -1.29 31.68
C MET A 311 -6.64 -2.56 31.99
N ASP A 312 -7.29 -3.72 32.06
CA ASP A 312 -6.61 -5.00 32.29
C ASP A 312 -5.64 -5.36 31.16
N MET A 313 -6.02 -5.09 29.90
CA MET A 313 -5.16 -5.29 28.74
C MET A 313 -3.95 -4.35 28.76
N ASP A 314 -4.12 -3.08 29.16
CA ASP A 314 -3.02 -2.13 29.31
C ASP A 314 -2.04 -2.52 30.43
N VAL A 315 -2.56 -3.05 31.54
CA VAL A 315 -1.72 -3.59 32.63
C VAL A 315 -0.94 -4.81 32.13
N ALA A 316 -1.60 -5.74 31.45
CA ALA A 316 -0.97 -6.94 30.90
C ALA A 316 0.12 -6.58 29.88
N ARG A 317 -0.15 -5.62 28.99
CA ARG A 317 0.83 -5.11 28.01
C ARG A 317 2.06 -4.50 28.72
N SER A 318 1.83 -3.70 29.76
CA SER A 318 2.91 -3.08 30.53
C SER A 318 3.77 -4.13 31.25
N GLN A 319 3.15 -5.16 31.82
CA GLN A 319 3.86 -6.27 32.47
C GLN A 319 4.68 -7.09 31.46
N ALA A 320 4.12 -7.37 30.28
CA ALA A 320 4.81 -8.07 29.21
C ALA A 320 6.03 -7.28 28.71
N LEU A 321 5.88 -5.96 28.50
CA LEU A 321 6.99 -5.09 28.11
C LEU A 321 8.11 -5.09 29.17
N PHE A 322 7.75 -4.99 30.45
CA PHE A 322 8.72 -5.04 31.54
C PHE A 322 9.48 -6.39 31.56
N ALA A 323 8.76 -7.51 31.43
CA ALA A 323 9.36 -8.84 31.39
C ALA A 323 10.33 -8.99 30.20
N TYR A 324 9.93 -8.53 29.01
CA TYR A 324 10.78 -8.50 27.83
C TYR A 324 12.06 -7.69 28.06
N GLN A 325 11.95 -6.48 28.63
CA GLN A 325 13.10 -5.64 28.94
C GLN A 325 14.08 -6.32 29.90
N GLN A 326 13.58 -6.98 30.96
CA GLN A 326 14.42 -7.73 31.89
C GLN A 326 15.13 -8.90 31.20
N GLN A 327 14.43 -9.62 30.31
CA GLN A 327 15.01 -10.70 29.53
C GLN A 327 16.14 -10.21 28.63
N VAL A 328 15.92 -9.12 27.87
CA VAL A 328 16.94 -8.52 27.00
C VAL A 328 18.16 -8.08 27.83
N MET A 329 17.95 -7.38 28.94
CA MET A 329 19.03 -6.97 29.84
C MET A 329 19.87 -8.15 30.34
N CYS A 330 19.22 -9.24 30.74
CA CYS A 330 19.88 -10.45 31.22
C CYS A 330 20.74 -11.10 30.11
N VAL A 331 20.17 -11.27 28.91
CA VAL A 331 20.88 -11.85 27.76
C VAL A 331 22.08 -10.99 27.36
N THR A 332 21.94 -9.66 27.33
CA THR A 332 23.05 -8.76 27.02
C THR A 332 24.18 -8.88 28.06
N ARG A 333 23.84 -8.91 29.35
CA ARG A 333 24.84 -9.09 30.43
C ARG A 333 25.53 -10.44 30.33
N LEU A 334 24.78 -11.51 30.10
CA LEU A 334 25.34 -12.85 29.91
C LEU A 334 26.32 -12.88 28.74
N LEU A 335 26.00 -12.23 27.62
CA LEU A 335 26.89 -12.14 26.47
C LEU A 335 28.21 -11.45 26.81
N GLU A 336 28.17 -10.35 27.58
CA GLU A 336 29.38 -9.67 28.04
C GLU A 336 30.20 -10.51 29.02
N GLU A 337 29.54 -11.22 29.95
CA GLU A 337 30.22 -12.16 30.85
C GLU A 337 30.92 -13.28 30.07
N VAL A 338 30.25 -13.86 29.06
CA VAL A 338 30.86 -14.87 28.18
C VAL A 338 32.09 -14.31 27.46
N LYS A 339 32.04 -13.07 26.97
CA LYS A 339 33.20 -12.41 26.34
C LYS A 339 34.35 -12.23 27.33
N ILE A 340 34.07 -11.80 28.56
CA ILE A 340 35.08 -11.61 29.61
C ILE A 340 35.70 -12.95 30.00
N LEU A 341 34.88 -13.97 30.25
CA LEU A 341 35.34 -15.30 30.61
C LEU A 341 36.20 -15.92 29.51
N ARG A 342 35.83 -15.71 28.23
CA ARG A 342 36.64 -16.19 27.10
C ARG A 342 38.03 -15.54 27.08
N LYS A 343 38.11 -14.22 27.29
CA LYS A 343 39.40 -13.51 27.40
C LYS A 343 40.23 -14.03 28.58
N GLN A 344 39.60 -14.28 29.72
CA GLN A 344 40.30 -14.82 30.89
C GLN A 344 40.82 -16.24 30.63
N LEU A 345 40.05 -17.08 29.95
CA LEU A 345 40.45 -18.42 29.58
C LEU A 345 41.66 -18.41 28.63
N ASP A 346 41.66 -17.50 27.66
CA ASP A 346 42.79 -17.33 26.73
C ASP A 346 44.07 -16.94 27.49
N LEU A 347 43.99 -15.96 28.41
CA LEU A 347 45.12 -15.57 29.26
C LEU A 347 45.62 -16.70 30.16
N GLN A 348 44.70 -17.47 30.75
CA GLN A 348 45.06 -18.63 31.56
C GLN A 348 45.74 -19.71 30.73
N ARG A 349 45.30 -19.93 29.49
CA ARG A 349 45.92 -20.89 28.57
C ARG A 349 47.36 -20.49 28.23
N GLU A 350 47.59 -19.22 27.91
CA GLU A 350 48.93 -18.68 27.67
C GLU A 350 49.86 -18.89 28.87
N GLU A 351 49.35 -18.63 30.09
CA GLU A 351 50.14 -18.83 31.31
C GLU A 351 50.45 -20.30 31.58
N VAL A 352 49.50 -21.22 31.34
CA VAL A 352 49.72 -22.66 31.44
C VAL A 352 50.79 -23.12 30.45
N ASP A 353 50.73 -22.67 29.20
CA ASP A 353 51.70 -23.02 28.16
C ASP A 353 53.10 -22.50 28.51
N ARG A 354 53.18 -21.28 29.07
CA ARG A 354 54.43 -20.70 29.59
C ARG A 354 55.01 -21.53 30.74
N LEU A 355 54.19 -21.93 31.71
CA LEU A 355 54.61 -22.74 32.85
C LEU A 355 55.06 -24.14 32.41
N ASN A 356 54.33 -24.78 31.49
CA ASN A 356 54.72 -26.07 30.91
C ASN A 356 56.07 -25.98 30.20
N SER A 357 56.29 -24.92 29.42
CA SER A 357 57.57 -24.68 28.73
C SER A 357 58.73 -24.56 29.72
N LYS A 358 58.54 -23.83 30.83
CA LYS A 358 59.54 -23.72 31.90
C LYS A 358 59.78 -25.05 32.60
N LEU A 359 58.73 -25.82 32.89
CA LEU A 359 58.83 -27.12 33.53
C LEU A 359 59.65 -28.09 32.67
N GLU A 360 59.39 -28.13 31.36
CA GLU A 360 60.17 -28.94 30.42
C GLU A 360 61.63 -28.50 30.33
N GLN A 361 61.90 -27.19 30.37
CA GLN A 361 63.27 -26.67 30.43
C GLN A 361 64.01 -27.13 31.69
N GLU A 362 63.36 -27.08 32.86
CA GLU A 362 63.94 -27.56 34.13
C GLU A 362 64.14 -29.07 34.14
N LYS A 363 63.21 -29.85 33.57
CA LYS A 363 63.39 -31.31 33.41
C LYS A 363 64.61 -31.62 32.56
N ARG A 364 64.82 -30.92 31.44
CA ARG A 364 66.01 -31.09 30.59
C ARG A 364 67.29 -30.77 31.35
N LYS A 365 67.36 -29.63 32.05
CA LYS A 365 68.52 -29.28 32.89
C LYS A 365 68.85 -30.36 33.93
N ARG A 366 67.84 -30.94 34.58
CA ARG A 366 68.04 -32.04 35.54
C ARG A 366 68.52 -33.33 34.88
N HIS A 367 68.00 -33.66 33.69
CA HIS A 367 68.49 -34.80 32.90
C HIS A 367 69.95 -34.63 32.50
N ASP A 368 70.32 -33.42 32.05
CA ASP A 368 71.70 -33.10 31.69
C ASP A 368 72.62 -33.26 32.91
N ILE A 369 72.24 -32.73 34.09
CA ILE A 369 73.02 -32.87 35.34
C ILE A 369 73.14 -34.34 35.78
N GLY A 370 72.08 -35.15 35.62
CA GLY A 370 72.09 -36.57 35.95
C GLY A 370 72.90 -37.45 34.98
N MET A 371 73.30 -36.92 33.82
CA MET A 371 74.18 -37.59 32.86
C MET A 371 75.68 -37.28 33.08
N PHE A 372 75.99 -36.30 33.94
CA PHE A 372 77.37 -35.90 34.29
C PHE A 372 77.83 -36.39 35.68
N VAL A 373 77.02 -37.22 36.35
CA VAL A 373 77.35 -37.97 37.57
C VAL A 373 77.36 -39.44 37.22
#